data_AF-A0A3P6RVF7-F1
#
_entry.id   AF-A0A3P6RVF7-F1
#
_cell.length_a   1.000
_cell.length_b   1.000
_cell.length_c   1.000
_cell.angle_alpha   90.00
_cell.angle_beta   90.00
_cell.angle_gamma   90.00
#
_symmetry.space_group_name_H-M   'P 1'
#
loop_
_entity.id
_entity.type
_entity.pdbx_description
1 polymer ?
#
loop_
_entity_poly.entity_id
_entity_poly.type
_entity_poly.pdbx_seq_one_letter_code
_entity_poly.pdbx_strand_id
1 'polypeptide(L)'
;MVLTTPCPQPQPHLDQPWFSTTADKEKAEALLSQVPEDGAFLLRYSSSDKSVFVLSIRVDGEIWHYRLKRDGRIFVVNQTVFENLNQIVEYYRSREFVRGISLRFPVNEKEIPAIPAHLEIARGSYQELSQLEEKVMARALRPYRGNGDDDLSFPANAIITVLRKEEALWTGRYGSSVGWFPASYVQEILPEKTTPTGVASNYNTIELGGTVIERVTDAEKQHVIKISHSAQQWSGQQWLLAARSLEEADDWQNQLWDLTRSVNDKISVLRIKEKSARIAAELSNLVVYCQAVPFDPTHAQTGSFYEMCSFVENKLDRLIEKGLVSFNIRQLSRVYPHGSRITSANYNPIPMWNAGCHMVALNYQTGDKPM
;
A
#
# COMPACT_ATOMS: atom_id res chain seq x y z
N MET A 1 44.35 -1.70 34.52
CA MET A 1 43.34 -1.51 33.46
C MET A 1 42.00 -1.89 34.08
N VAL A 2 41.19 -0.89 34.45
CA VAL A 2 39.88 -1.15 35.09
C VAL A 2 38.88 -1.39 33.96
N LEU A 3 38.23 -2.54 33.95
CA LEU A 3 37.18 -2.85 32.99
C LEU A 3 35.94 -2.02 33.36
N THR A 4 35.61 -1.01 32.55
CA THR A 4 34.55 -0.03 32.88
C THR A 4 33.20 -0.36 32.27
N THR A 5 33.16 -1.02 31.11
CA THR A 5 31.92 -1.19 30.36
C THR A 5 31.75 -2.67 29.98
N PRO A 6 30.77 -3.38 30.56
CA PRO A 6 30.51 -4.76 30.19
C PRO A 6 30.12 -4.83 28.71
N CYS A 7 30.76 -5.74 27.97
CA CYS A 7 30.39 -5.99 26.59
C CYS A 7 28.97 -6.56 26.57
N PRO A 8 28.00 -5.94 25.87
CA PRO A 8 26.66 -6.49 25.79
C PRO A 8 26.71 -7.89 25.20
N GLN A 9 25.92 -8.81 25.77
CA GLN A 9 25.86 -10.20 25.36
C GLN A 9 25.58 -10.27 23.85
N PRO A 10 26.38 -10.98 23.05
CA PRO A 10 26.31 -10.84 21.59
C PRO A 10 24.99 -11.36 21.00
N GLN A 11 24.31 -12.30 21.68
CA GLN A 11 23.09 -12.96 21.18
C GLN A 11 22.14 -13.35 22.34
N PRO A 12 21.53 -12.38 23.05
CA PRO A 12 20.71 -12.64 24.26
C PRO A 12 19.36 -13.31 23.96
N HIS A 13 19.06 -13.55 22.69
CA HIS A 13 17.82 -14.14 22.19
C HIS A 13 17.89 -15.68 22.07
N LEU A 14 19.08 -16.29 22.10
CA LEU A 14 19.25 -17.73 21.86
C LEU A 14 18.57 -18.63 22.90
N ASP A 15 18.50 -18.16 24.15
CA ASP A 15 17.92 -18.93 25.27
C ASP A 15 16.45 -18.57 25.53
N GLN A 16 15.84 -17.77 24.64
CA GLN A 16 14.49 -17.26 24.86
C GLN A 16 13.42 -18.25 24.37
N PRO A 17 12.29 -18.38 25.09
CA PRO A 17 11.23 -19.34 24.78
C PRO A 17 10.45 -18.98 23.51
N TRP A 18 10.64 -17.81 22.92
CA TRP A 18 10.03 -17.38 21.65
C TRP A 18 10.98 -17.48 20.46
N PHE A 19 12.25 -17.85 20.66
CA PHE A 19 13.24 -17.90 19.58
C PHE A 19 13.48 -19.34 19.13
N SER A 20 13.38 -19.56 17.81
CA SER A 20 13.61 -20.85 17.18
C SER A 20 14.77 -20.73 16.17
N THR A 21 15.88 -21.41 16.46
CA THR A 21 17.08 -21.43 15.59
C THR A 21 16.92 -22.30 14.35
N THR A 22 16.06 -23.32 14.45
CA THR A 22 15.86 -24.40 13.47
C THR A 22 14.56 -24.29 12.69
N ALA A 23 13.65 -23.39 13.08
CA ALA A 23 12.37 -23.23 12.41
C ALA A 23 12.52 -22.51 11.07
N ASP A 24 12.05 -23.14 10.00
CA ASP A 24 11.81 -22.49 8.72
C ASP A 24 10.38 -21.92 8.64
N LYS A 25 9.98 -21.45 7.47
CA LYS A 25 8.64 -20.88 7.25
C LYS A 25 7.55 -21.93 7.53
N GLU A 26 7.68 -23.11 6.95
CA GLU A 26 6.66 -24.17 6.98
C GLU A 26 6.50 -24.72 8.41
N LYS A 27 7.61 -24.90 9.12
CA LYS A 27 7.61 -25.31 10.52
C LYS A 27 7.04 -24.23 11.44
N ALA A 28 7.32 -22.96 11.17
CA ALA A 28 6.71 -21.87 11.92
C ALA A 28 5.18 -21.83 11.71
N GLU A 29 4.71 -22.04 10.49
CA GLU A 29 3.29 -22.13 10.17
C GLU A 29 2.62 -23.31 10.89
N ALA A 30 3.26 -24.48 10.90
CA ALA A 30 2.75 -25.67 11.59
C ALA A 30 2.72 -25.50 13.12
N LEU A 31 3.71 -24.83 13.72
CA LEU A 31 3.74 -24.57 15.17
C LEU A 31 2.68 -23.54 15.57
N LEU A 32 2.54 -22.44 14.81
CA LEU A 32 1.55 -21.40 15.07
C LEU A 32 0.13 -21.85 14.72
N SER A 33 -0.07 -22.84 13.85
CA SER A 33 -1.37 -23.44 13.58
C SER A 33 -1.87 -24.34 14.71
N GLN A 34 -0.98 -24.85 15.57
CA GLN A 34 -1.35 -25.65 16.75
C GLN A 34 -1.87 -24.80 17.90
N VAL A 35 -1.57 -23.51 17.90
CA VAL A 35 -2.04 -22.55 18.92
C VAL A 35 -3.18 -21.74 18.30
N PRO A 36 -4.45 -21.99 18.66
CA PRO A 36 -5.58 -21.27 18.09
C PRO A 36 -5.69 -19.82 18.59
N GLU A 37 -4.87 -19.41 19.55
CA GLU A 37 -4.86 -18.08 20.16
C GLU A 37 -4.14 -17.04 19.29
N ASP A 38 -4.80 -15.92 19.03
CA ASP A 38 -4.20 -14.78 18.36
C ASP A 38 -3.15 -14.09 19.25
N GLY A 39 -2.06 -13.65 18.63
CA GLY A 39 -0.87 -13.17 19.36
C GLY A 39 0.11 -14.27 19.76
N ALA A 40 -0.12 -15.51 19.30
CA ALA A 40 0.90 -16.55 19.26
C ALA A 40 2.01 -16.15 18.28
N PHE A 41 3.27 -16.20 18.73
CA PHE A 41 4.39 -15.71 17.93
C PHE A 41 5.67 -16.51 18.18
N LEU A 42 6.55 -16.47 17.18
CA LEU A 42 7.92 -16.94 17.29
C LEU A 42 8.86 -16.11 16.41
N LEU A 43 10.11 -15.95 16.83
CA LEU A 43 11.16 -15.39 16.00
C LEU A 43 12.06 -16.51 15.48
N ARG A 44 12.43 -16.40 14.21
CA ARG A 44 13.30 -17.36 13.52
C ARG A 44 14.28 -16.66 12.60
N TYR A 45 15.28 -17.39 12.14
CA TYR A 45 16.09 -16.95 11.01
C TYR A 45 15.28 -17.00 9.70
N SER A 46 15.63 -16.14 8.76
CA SER A 46 15.13 -16.28 7.39
C SER A 46 15.70 -17.56 6.76
N SER A 47 14.86 -18.28 6.01
CA SER A 47 15.27 -19.49 5.29
C SER A 47 16.36 -19.22 4.25
N SER A 48 16.42 -17.99 3.74
CA SER A 48 17.40 -17.58 2.72
C SER A 48 18.65 -16.93 3.32
N ASP A 49 18.55 -16.27 4.47
CA ASP A 49 19.63 -15.49 5.05
C ASP A 49 19.60 -15.52 6.58
N LYS A 50 20.60 -16.14 7.21
CA LYS A 50 20.72 -16.23 8.67
C LYS A 50 21.05 -14.89 9.34
N SER A 51 21.38 -13.86 8.58
CA SER A 51 21.57 -12.50 9.10
C SER A 51 20.26 -11.74 9.29
N VAL A 52 19.18 -12.21 8.66
CA VAL A 52 17.84 -11.60 8.72
C VAL A 52 16.96 -12.40 9.68
N PHE A 53 16.32 -11.68 10.59
CA PHE A 53 15.36 -12.25 11.52
C PHE A 53 13.93 -12.09 11.00
N VAL A 54 13.09 -13.07 11.25
CA VAL A 54 11.68 -13.06 10.85
C VAL A 54 10.82 -13.28 12.10
N LEU A 55 9.97 -12.32 12.40
CA LEU A 55 8.91 -12.46 13.40
C LEU A 55 7.68 -13.07 12.71
N SER A 56 7.28 -14.25 13.15
CA SER A 56 6.06 -14.93 12.69
C SER A 56 5.02 -14.83 13.79
N ILE A 57 3.83 -14.33 13.47
CA ILE A 57 2.74 -14.10 14.44
C ILE A 57 1.40 -14.54 13.84
N ARG A 58 0.52 -15.08 14.67
CA ARG A 58 -0.87 -15.39 14.34
C ARG A 58 -1.76 -14.17 14.56
N VAL A 59 -2.50 -13.78 13.54
CA VAL A 59 -3.36 -12.59 13.47
C VAL A 59 -4.64 -12.97 12.75
N ASP A 60 -5.79 -12.88 13.41
CA ASP A 60 -7.11 -13.16 12.83
C ASP A 60 -7.21 -14.57 12.19
N GLY A 61 -6.56 -15.56 12.81
CA GLY A 61 -6.51 -16.93 12.28
C GLY A 61 -5.53 -17.16 11.11
N GLU A 62 -4.92 -16.10 10.59
CA GLU A 62 -3.86 -16.16 9.58
C GLU A 62 -2.46 -16.05 10.21
N ILE A 63 -1.44 -16.43 9.45
CA ILE A 63 -0.04 -16.36 9.90
C ILE A 63 0.69 -15.29 9.11
N TRP A 64 1.27 -14.34 9.81
CA TRP A 64 1.92 -13.17 9.21
C TRP A 64 3.42 -13.19 9.54
N HIS A 65 4.26 -12.96 8.52
CA HIS A 65 5.72 -12.98 8.65
C HIS A 65 6.32 -11.60 8.39
N TYR A 66 6.97 -11.02 9.41
CA TYR A 66 7.64 -9.72 9.35
C TYR A 66 9.14 -9.87 9.33
N ARG A 67 9.80 -9.28 8.32
CA ARG A 67 11.26 -9.26 8.23
C ARG A 67 11.83 -8.13 9.06
N LEU A 68 12.57 -8.48 10.10
CA LEU A 68 13.30 -7.56 10.95
C LEU A 68 14.69 -7.33 10.33
N LYS A 69 14.87 -6.17 9.69
CA LYS A 69 16.18 -5.76 9.17
C LYS A 69 17.00 -5.18 10.33
N ARG A 70 18.25 -5.63 10.43
CA ARG A 70 19.24 -5.07 11.35
C ARG A 70 20.08 -4.03 10.60
N ASP A 71 20.04 -2.79 11.04
CA ASP A 71 20.88 -1.71 10.52
C ASP A 71 22.01 -1.42 11.51
N GLY A 72 23.21 -1.90 11.19
CA GLY A 72 24.36 -1.87 12.11
C GLY A 72 24.10 -2.66 13.40
N ARG A 73 23.95 -1.95 14.52
CA ARG A 73 23.73 -2.53 15.88
C ARG A 73 22.28 -2.47 16.36
N ILE A 74 21.37 -1.92 15.55
CA ILE A 74 19.99 -1.65 15.96
C ILE A 74 18.99 -2.29 14.99
N PHE A 75 17.77 -2.44 15.47
CA PHE A 75 16.59 -2.82 14.73
C PHE A 75 15.63 -1.63 14.71
N VAL A 76 15.02 -1.36 13.57
CA VAL A 76 14.00 -0.32 13.44
C VAL A 76 12.68 -0.98 13.11
N VAL A 77 11.70 -0.84 14.00
CA VAL A 77 10.35 -1.40 13.87
C VAL A 77 9.35 -0.30 14.20
N ASN A 78 8.44 0.02 13.27
CA ASN A 78 7.42 1.07 13.46
C ASN A 78 7.98 2.41 14.00
N GLN A 79 9.03 2.94 13.35
CA GLN A 79 9.77 4.16 13.75
C GLN A 79 10.42 4.12 15.15
N THR A 80 10.31 3.01 15.87
CA THR A 80 11.00 2.79 17.15
C THR A 80 12.28 2.00 16.95
N VAL A 81 13.32 2.41 17.68
CA VAL A 81 14.66 1.84 17.60
C VAL A 81 14.88 0.90 18.77
N PHE A 82 15.38 -0.29 18.47
CA PHE A 82 15.69 -1.34 19.45
C PHE A 82 17.12 -1.82 19.28
N GLU A 83 17.81 -2.11 20.38
CA GLU A 83 19.19 -2.60 20.32
C GLU A 83 19.28 -4.12 20.11
N ASN A 84 18.23 -4.84 20.50
CA ASN A 84 18.17 -6.29 20.39
C ASN A 84 16.72 -6.79 20.28
N LEU A 85 16.57 -8.07 19.90
CA LEU A 85 15.27 -8.71 19.73
C LEU A 85 14.48 -8.80 21.04
N ASN A 86 15.12 -8.94 22.19
CA ASN A 86 14.44 -9.05 23.48
C ASN A 86 13.70 -7.74 23.80
N GLN A 87 14.29 -6.58 23.48
CA GLN A 87 13.62 -5.28 23.64
C GLN A 87 12.39 -5.15 22.74
N ILE A 88 12.44 -5.67 21.50
CA ILE A 88 11.28 -5.70 20.59
C ILE A 88 10.16 -6.52 21.22
N VAL A 89 10.48 -7.73 21.66
CA VAL A 89 9.48 -8.63 22.25
C VAL A 89 8.87 -8.02 23.51
N GLU A 90 9.68 -7.48 24.41
CA GLU A 90 9.20 -6.88 25.66
C GLU A 90 8.33 -5.63 25.40
N TYR A 91 8.74 -4.78 24.45
CA TYR A 91 7.98 -3.58 24.08
C TYR A 91 6.61 -3.93 23.50
N TYR A 92 6.54 -4.90 22.58
CA TYR A 92 5.29 -5.34 21.95
C TYR A 92 4.56 -6.43 22.73
N ARG A 93 5.03 -6.80 23.92
CA ARG A 93 4.27 -7.65 24.85
C ARG A 93 3.13 -6.89 25.50
N SER A 94 3.41 -5.64 25.89
CA SER A 94 2.45 -4.73 26.54
C SER A 94 1.78 -3.76 25.57
N ARG A 95 2.26 -3.66 24.34
CA ARG A 95 1.75 -2.76 23.29
C ARG A 95 1.28 -3.54 22.08
N GLU A 96 0.32 -2.97 21.36
CA GLU A 96 -0.19 -3.53 20.11
C GLU A 96 0.94 -3.54 19.06
N PHE A 97 1.18 -4.69 18.44
CA PHE A 97 2.14 -4.84 17.35
C PHE A 97 1.46 -4.60 16.00
N VAL A 98 0.41 -5.36 15.70
CA VAL A 98 -0.34 -5.26 14.45
C VAL A 98 -1.82 -5.53 14.70
N ARG A 99 -2.73 -4.74 14.09
CA ARG A 99 -4.19 -4.91 14.20
C ARG A 99 -4.69 -5.14 15.64
N GLY A 100 -4.18 -4.35 16.58
CA GLY A 100 -4.55 -4.47 18.00
C GLY A 100 -4.01 -5.72 18.74
N ILE A 101 -3.25 -6.59 18.07
CA ILE A 101 -2.68 -7.81 18.65
C ILE A 101 -1.26 -7.56 19.13
N SER A 102 -0.97 -7.98 20.37
CA SER A 102 0.34 -7.91 21.01
C SER A 102 1.04 -9.28 21.01
N LEU A 103 2.34 -9.30 21.25
CA LEU A 103 3.15 -10.52 21.34
C LEU A 103 2.90 -11.21 22.70
N ARG A 104 1.87 -12.05 22.77
CA ARG A 104 1.39 -12.64 24.04
C ARG A 104 1.90 -14.04 24.30
N PHE A 105 1.80 -14.92 23.32
CA PHE A 105 2.07 -16.34 23.51
C PHE A 105 3.35 -16.74 22.76
N PRO A 106 4.49 -16.88 23.46
CA PRO A 106 5.71 -17.34 22.84
C PRO A 106 5.57 -18.82 22.44
N VAL A 107 6.01 -19.18 21.24
CA VAL A 107 5.94 -20.55 20.72
C VAL A 107 7.33 -21.05 20.33
N ASN A 108 7.66 -22.29 20.74
CA ASN A 108 8.91 -22.96 20.38
C ASN A 108 8.70 -24.46 20.15
N GLU A 109 9.59 -25.04 19.36
CA GLU A 109 9.70 -26.47 19.05
C GLU A 109 9.87 -27.36 20.29
N LYS A 110 10.35 -26.79 21.40
CA LYS A 110 10.60 -27.52 22.65
C LYS A 110 9.35 -27.67 23.52
N GLU A 111 8.34 -26.80 23.36
CA GLU A 111 7.16 -26.76 24.23
C GLU A 111 5.92 -27.42 23.58
N ILE A 112 5.89 -27.54 22.25
CA ILE A 112 4.78 -28.14 21.52
C ILE A 112 5.16 -29.56 21.07
N PRO A 113 4.38 -30.62 21.42
CA PRO A 113 4.63 -31.99 20.97
C PRO A 113 4.53 -32.14 19.44
N ALA A 114 5.02 -33.28 18.93
CA ALA A 114 5.10 -33.57 17.50
C ALA A 114 3.79 -33.23 16.75
N ILE A 115 3.94 -32.52 15.62
CA ILE A 115 2.85 -32.02 14.78
C ILE A 115 1.88 -33.18 14.44
N PRO A 116 0.59 -33.09 14.79
CA PRO A 116 -0.39 -34.09 14.39
C PRO A 116 -0.49 -34.16 12.86
N ALA A 117 -0.42 -35.37 12.29
CA ALA A 117 -0.39 -35.60 10.83
C ALA A 117 -1.65 -35.10 10.07
N HIS A 118 -2.69 -34.67 10.77
CA HIS A 118 -4.00 -34.26 10.24
C HIS A 118 -4.34 -32.79 10.56
N LEU A 119 -3.37 -31.98 10.97
CA LEU A 119 -3.62 -30.56 11.23
C LEU A 119 -3.70 -29.78 9.91
N GLU A 120 -4.77 -29.02 9.70
CA GLU A 120 -4.82 -28.03 8.61
C GLU A 120 -3.85 -26.90 8.92
N ILE A 121 -2.75 -26.83 8.16
CA ILE A 121 -1.73 -25.80 8.33
C ILE A 121 -2.20 -24.51 7.66
N ALA A 122 -2.40 -23.47 8.45
CA ALA A 122 -2.68 -22.14 7.93
C ALA A 122 -1.44 -21.62 7.18
N ARG A 123 -1.59 -21.32 5.89
CA ARG A 123 -0.48 -20.75 5.11
C ARG A 123 -0.29 -19.28 5.44
N GLY A 124 0.95 -18.89 5.71
CA GLY A 124 1.31 -17.55 6.08
C GLY A 124 1.84 -16.69 4.92
N SER A 125 1.66 -15.38 5.05
CA SER A 125 2.08 -14.36 4.09
C SER A 125 3.18 -13.48 4.67
N TYR A 126 4.11 -13.00 3.81
CA TYR A 126 5.10 -12.02 4.22
C TYR A 126 4.49 -10.61 4.16
N GLN A 127 4.63 -9.85 5.24
CA GLN A 127 4.13 -8.50 5.39
C GLN A 127 5.29 -7.51 5.59
N GLU A 128 5.10 -6.26 5.17
CA GLU A 128 6.10 -5.21 5.34
C GLU A 128 5.89 -4.46 6.66
N LEU A 129 6.99 -4.07 7.32
CA LEU A 129 6.93 -3.30 8.57
C LEU A 129 6.29 -1.90 8.39
N SER A 130 6.23 -1.38 7.17
CA SER A 130 5.55 -0.13 6.79
C SER A 130 4.02 -0.21 6.95
N GLN A 131 3.45 -1.42 6.88
CA GLN A 131 2.01 -1.67 7.01
C GLN A 131 1.55 -1.71 8.48
N LEU A 132 2.47 -1.62 9.45
CA LEU A 132 2.13 -1.59 10.87
C LEU A 132 1.43 -0.27 11.29
N GLU A 133 1.58 0.79 10.50
CA GLU A 133 0.93 2.10 10.76
C GLU A 133 -0.48 2.23 10.16
N GLU A 134 -0.91 1.30 9.31
CA GLU A 134 -2.22 1.36 8.67
C GLU A 134 -3.32 1.03 9.70
N LYS A 135 -3.73 2.07 10.44
CA LYS A 135 -4.99 2.04 11.17
C LYS A 135 -6.11 1.93 10.16
N VAL A 136 -6.69 0.75 10.05
CA VAL A 136 -7.88 0.54 9.25
C VAL A 136 -8.99 1.37 9.87
N MET A 137 -9.52 2.33 9.12
CA MET A 137 -10.70 3.08 9.52
C MET A 137 -11.90 2.55 8.75
N ALA A 138 -13.07 2.50 9.36
CA ALA A 138 -14.31 2.13 8.68
C ALA A 138 -15.40 3.14 9.00
N ARG A 139 -16.19 3.50 7.99
CA ARG A 139 -17.34 4.39 8.12
C ARG A 139 -18.61 3.56 8.25
N ALA A 140 -19.40 3.80 9.29
CA ALA A 140 -20.72 3.21 9.44
C ALA A 140 -21.67 3.66 8.31
N LEU A 141 -22.20 2.72 7.53
CA LEU A 141 -23.19 2.99 6.47
C LEU A 141 -24.58 3.28 7.06
N ARG A 142 -24.86 2.71 8.22
CA ARG A 142 -26.14 2.78 8.94
C ARG A 142 -25.89 2.81 10.45
N PRO A 143 -26.83 3.32 11.26
CA PRO A 143 -26.65 3.26 12.70
C PRO A 143 -26.74 1.81 13.16
N TYR A 144 -25.86 1.43 14.08
CA TYR A 144 -25.87 0.11 14.72
C TYR A 144 -26.02 0.32 16.23
N ARG A 145 -27.01 -0.36 16.81
CA ARG A 145 -27.15 -0.47 18.26
C ARG A 145 -26.90 -1.91 18.62
N GLY A 146 -25.81 -2.11 19.33
CA GLY A 146 -25.46 -3.37 19.95
C GLY A 146 -26.49 -3.75 21.00
N ASN A 147 -26.80 -5.04 21.08
CA ASN A 147 -27.70 -5.57 22.10
C ASN A 147 -26.93 -6.30 23.21
N GLY A 148 -25.67 -6.66 22.98
CA GLY A 148 -24.75 -7.23 23.97
C GLY A 148 -23.84 -6.19 24.62
N ASP A 149 -23.33 -6.51 25.81
CA ASP A 149 -22.40 -5.65 26.57
C ASP A 149 -21.05 -5.46 25.84
N ASP A 150 -20.69 -6.39 24.94
CA ASP A 150 -19.48 -6.35 24.13
C ASP A 150 -19.69 -5.73 22.74
N ASP A 151 -20.90 -5.27 22.40
CA ASP A 151 -21.21 -4.70 21.09
C ASP A 151 -20.91 -3.19 21.03
N LEU A 152 -20.29 -2.74 19.93
CA LEU A 152 -20.01 -1.33 19.71
C LEU A 152 -21.21 -0.63 19.06
N SER A 153 -21.91 0.21 19.81
CA SER A 153 -22.98 1.05 19.26
C SER A 153 -22.44 2.32 18.63
N PHE A 154 -22.91 2.66 17.43
CA PHE A 154 -22.52 3.88 16.71
C PHE A 154 -23.63 4.43 15.80
N PRO A 155 -23.71 5.76 15.60
CA PRO A 155 -24.62 6.37 14.65
C PRO A 155 -24.19 6.15 13.19
N ALA A 156 -25.09 6.38 12.24
CA ALA A 156 -24.76 6.38 10.82
C ALA A 156 -23.65 7.42 10.52
N ASN A 157 -22.77 7.11 9.59
CA ASN A 157 -21.58 7.89 9.23
C ASN A 157 -20.52 8.04 10.32
N ALA A 158 -20.63 7.31 11.44
CA ALA A 158 -19.57 7.22 12.44
C ALA A 158 -18.27 6.68 11.83
N ILE A 159 -17.14 7.28 12.20
CA ILE A 159 -15.81 6.82 11.82
C ILE A 159 -15.27 5.95 12.95
N ILE A 160 -15.07 4.67 12.66
CA ILE A 160 -14.67 3.64 13.60
C ILE A 160 -13.22 3.25 13.29
N THR A 161 -12.38 3.21 14.31
CA THR A 161 -11.04 2.61 14.16
C THR A 161 -11.20 1.10 14.24
N VAL A 162 -10.99 0.39 13.13
CA VAL A 162 -11.07 -1.06 13.10
C VAL A 162 -9.81 -1.64 13.74
N LEU A 163 -10.02 -2.40 14.80
CA LEU A 163 -8.95 -3.10 15.50
C LEU A 163 -8.78 -4.50 14.91
N ARG A 164 -9.90 -5.21 14.67
CA ARG A 164 -9.92 -6.61 14.23
C ARG A 164 -10.93 -6.84 13.10
N LYS A 165 -10.59 -7.69 12.12
CA LYS A 165 -11.49 -8.06 11.02
C LYS A 165 -11.70 -9.57 10.96
N GLU A 166 -12.90 -10.03 11.32
CA GLU A 166 -13.35 -11.38 11.01
C GLU A 166 -14.33 -11.35 9.81
N GLU A 167 -14.74 -12.50 9.31
CA GLU A 167 -15.56 -12.59 8.07
C GLU A 167 -16.92 -11.88 8.19
N ALA A 168 -17.54 -11.90 9.37
CA ALA A 168 -18.88 -11.34 9.60
C ALA A 168 -18.92 -10.24 10.67
N LEU A 169 -18.04 -10.31 11.68
CA LEU A 169 -18.00 -9.41 12.83
C LEU A 169 -16.62 -8.75 12.93
N TRP A 170 -16.59 -7.43 13.01
CA TRP A 170 -15.36 -6.65 13.19
C TRP A 170 -15.33 -6.09 14.60
N THR A 171 -14.14 -5.95 15.17
CA THR A 171 -13.96 -5.23 16.44
C THR A 171 -13.36 -3.87 16.13
N GLY A 172 -13.85 -2.84 16.80
CA GLY A 172 -13.27 -1.51 16.64
C GLY A 172 -13.57 -0.59 17.80
N ARG A 173 -13.07 0.63 17.66
CA ARG A 173 -13.20 1.69 18.66
C ARG A 173 -13.96 2.86 18.06
N TYR A 174 -14.97 3.32 18.78
CA TYR A 174 -15.72 4.53 18.48
C TYR A 174 -15.82 5.39 19.76
N GLY A 175 -15.16 6.56 19.75
CA GLY A 175 -14.99 7.36 20.97
C GLY A 175 -14.17 6.63 22.03
N SER A 176 -14.70 6.50 23.24
CA SER A 176 -14.11 5.74 24.34
C SER A 176 -14.53 4.27 24.38
N SER A 177 -15.53 3.88 23.58
CA SER A 177 -16.10 2.54 23.60
C SER A 177 -15.40 1.64 22.59
N VAL A 178 -15.18 0.39 22.98
CA VAL A 178 -14.63 -0.68 22.14
C VAL A 178 -15.62 -1.83 22.16
N GLY A 179 -15.85 -2.45 21.01
CA GLY A 179 -16.75 -3.59 20.92
C GLY A 179 -16.88 -4.12 19.51
N TRP A 180 -17.76 -5.11 19.36
CA TRP A 180 -18.04 -5.82 18.13
C TRP A 180 -19.13 -5.15 17.31
N PHE A 181 -19.01 -5.23 15.98
CA PHE A 181 -20.04 -4.79 15.07
C PHE A 181 -20.02 -5.57 13.75
N PRO A 182 -21.16 -5.72 13.06
CA PRO A 182 -21.19 -6.45 11.80
C PRO A 182 -20.42 -5.71 10.69
N ALA A 183 -19.60 -6.44 9.94
CA ALA A 183 -18.85 -5.91 8.80
C ALA A 183 -19.78 -5.27 7.75
N SER A 184 -20.99 -5.82 7.58
CA SER A 184 -22.00 -5.35 6.63
C SER A 184 -22.60 -3.97 6.98
N TYR A 185 -22.34 -3.46 8.17
CA TYR A 185 -22.82 -2.15 8.63
C TYR A 185 -21.79 -1.04 8.41
N VAL A 186 -20.57 -1.40 8.00
CA VAL A 186 -19.48 -0.46 7.82
C VAL A 186 -18.86 -0.61 6.43
N GLN A 187 -18.23 0.44 5.95
CA GLN A 187 -17.40 0.42 4.75
C GLN A 187 -15.99 0.86 5.14
N GLU A 188 -15.00 0.03 4.83
CA GLU A 188 -13.60 0.38 5.05
C GLU A 188 -13.22 1.65 4.27
N ILE A 189 -12.61 2.58 4.99
CA ILE A 189 -12.00 3.77 4.44
C ILE A 189 -10.57 3.39 4.12
N LEU A 190 -10.30 3.17 2.83
CA LEU A 190 -8.93 3.00 2.38
C LEU A 190 -8.18 4.30 2.68
N PRO A 191 -7.02 4.27 3.34
CA PRO A 191 -6.24 5.47 3.56
C PRO A 191 -5.91 6.06 2.19
N GLU A 192 -6.35 7.29 1.94
CA GLU A 192 -5.84 8.07 0.84
C GLU A 192 -4.32 8.09 1.01
N LYS A 193 -3.60 7.54 0.03
CA LYS A 193 -2.16 7.75 -0.08
C LYS A 193 -1.96 9.25 -0.23
N THR A 194 -1.74 9.92 0.90
CA THR A 194 -1.08 11.21 0.91
C THR A 194 0.28 10.93 0.28
N THR A 195 0.43 11.30 -0.98
CA THR A 195 1.70 11.31 -1.67
C THR A 195 2.69 12.07 -0.79
N PRO A 196 3.75 11.41 -0.25
CA PRO A 196 4.77 12.12 0.49
C PRO A 196 5.73 12.71 -0.53
N THR A 197 5.28 13.75 -1.23
CA THR A 197 6.19 14.64 -1.95
C THR A 197 6.36 15.88 -1.09
N GLY A 198 7.61 16.09 -0.69
CA GLY A 198 8.00 17.01 0.36
C GLY A 198 7.72 18.49 0.09
N VAL A 199 8.11 19.25 1.10
CA VAL A 199 7.89 20.68 1.33
C VAL A 199 6.55 20.94 2.03
N ALA A 200 6.61 21.21 3.33
CA ALA A 200 5.52 21.81 4.09
C ALA A 200 5.17 23.16 3.45
N SER A 201 4.18 23.14 2.57
CA SER A 201 3.61 24.35 1.98
C SER A 201 2.62 24.92 3.00
N ASN A 202 2.76 26.19 3.38
CA ASN A 202 1.83 26.89 4.29
C ASN A 202 0.43 27.14 3.68
N TYR A 203 0.10 26.47 2.58
CA TYR A 203 -1.13 26.67 1.82
C TYR A 203 -1.99 25.42 1.87
N ASN A 204 -3.28 25.64 2.15
CA ASN A 204 -4.30 24.62 1.96
C ASN A 204 -4.66 24.53 0.47
N THR A 205 -4.67 23.32 -0.08
CA THR A 205 -5.10 23.07 -1.46
C THR A 205 -6.59 22.73 -1.50
N ILE A 206 -7.32 23.25 -2.48
CA ILE A 206 -8.74 22.94 -2.71
C ILE A 206 -8.85 22.25 -4.07
N GLU A 207 -9.39 21.02 -4.09
CA GLU A 207 -9.71 20.34 -5.34
C GLU A 207 -11.07 20.83 -5.87
N LEU A 208 -11.05 21.52 -7.01
CA LEU A 208 -12.25 22.12 -7.63
C LEU A 208 -13.11 21.11 -8.42
N GLY A 209 -12.69 19.85 -8.52
CA GLY A 209 -13.44 18.80 -9.20
C GLY A 209 -14.71 18.44 -8.43
N GLY A 210 -15.87 18.56 -9.07
CA GLY A 210 -17.15 18.25 -8.42
C GLY A 210 -17.59 19.21 -7.32
N THR A 211 -16.97 20.40 -7.21
CA THR A 211 -17.38 21.45 -6.26
C THR A 211 -18.47 22.36 -6.85
N VAL A 212 -19.26 22.94 -5.96
CA VAL A 212 -20.27 23.98 -6.20
C VAL A 212 -19.75 25.26 -5.57
N ILE A 213 -19.83 26.35 -6.33
CA ILE A 213 -19.38 27.68 -5.92
C ILE A 213 -20.61 28.57 -5.81
N GLU A 214 -20.88 29.10 -4.61
CA GLU A 214 -22.06 29.90 -4.28
C GLU A 214 -21.67 31.24 -3.66
N ARG A 215 -22.51 32.26 -3.87
CA ARG A 215 -22.41 33.54 -3.17
C ARG A 215 -23.17 33.46 -1.86
N VAL A 216 -22.54 33.83 -0.75
CA VAL A 216 -23.17 33.79 0.57
C VAL A 216 -23.02 35.15 1.26
N THR A 217 -24.05 35.57 1.98
CA THR A 217 -23.99 36.71 2.90
C THR A 217 -23.87 36.20 4.32
N ASP A 218 -22.76 36.52 4.98
CA ASP A 218 -22.52 36.22 6.39
C ASP A 218 -22.82 37.49 7.23
N ALA A 219 -23.30 37.31 8.46
CA ALA A 219 -23.67 38.41 9.35
C ALA A 219 -22.45 39.28 9.75
N GLU A 220 -21.25 38.71 9.76
CA GLU A 220 -20.01 39.40 10.14
C GLU A 220 -19.16 39.85 8.94
N LYS A 221 -19.36 39.28 7.74
CA LYS A 221 -18.48 39.49 6.58
C LYS A 221 -19.29 39.68 5.29
N GLN A 222 -19.02 40.78 4.60
CA GLN A 222 -19.60 41.08 3.29
C GLN A 222 -18.78 40.40 2.19
N HIS A 223 -19.42 40.12 1.04
CA HIS A 223 -18.77 39.59 -0.17
C HIS A 223 -18.08 38.22 0.00
N VAL A 224 -18.82 37.23 0.53
CA VAL A 224 -18.29 35.88 0.79
C VAL A 224 -18.63 34.91 -0.34
N ILE A 225 -17.63 34.15 -0.77
CA ILE A 225 -17.73 33.05 -1.73
C ILE A 225 -17.61 31.74 -0.96
N LYS A 226 -18.57 30.85 -1.15
CA LYS A 226 -18.59 29.52 -0.57
C LYS A 226 -18.26 28.47 -1.62
N ILE A 227 -17.28 27.63 -1.34
CA ILE A 227 -16.94 26.46 -2.14
C ILE A 227 -17.33 25.22 -1.33
N SER A 228 -18.12 24.33 -1.90
CA SER A 228 -18.55 23.08 -1.24
C SER A 228 -18.58 21.94 -2.24
N HIS A 229 -18.24 20.72 -1.84
CA HIS A 229 -18.47 19.57 -2.72
C HIS A 229 -19.96 19.38 -3.01
N SER A 230 -20.28 19.04 -4.27
CA SER A 230 -21.68 18.78 -4.65
C SER A 230 -22.24 17.65 -3.80
N ALA A 231 -23.52 17.75 -3.46
CA ALA A 231 -24.23 16.92 -2.48
C ALA A 231 -24.31 15.40 -2.78
N GLN A 232 -23.55 14.90 -3.76
CA GLN A 232 -23.39 13.48 -4.07
C GLN A 232 -22.09 12.86 -3.51
N GLN A 233 -21.17 13.67 -2.95
CA GLN A 233 -19.95 13.19 -2.28
C GLN A 233 -19.95 13.61 -0.81
N TRP A 234 -19.64 12.65 0.06
CA TRP A 234 -19.89 12.68 1.51
C TRP A 234 -18.93 13.55 2.34
N SER A 235 -18.07 14.37 1.72
CA SER A 235 -17.24 15.34 2.43
C SER A 235 -18.05 16.62 2.65
N GLY A 236 -18.51 16.84 3.88
CA GLY A 236 -19.12 18.12 4.29
C GLY A 236 -18.13 19.28 4.35
N GLN A 237 -17.04 19.23 3.58
CA GLN A 237 -15.99 20.23 3.59
C GLN A 237 -16.45 21.45 2.80
N GLN A 238 -16.43 22.59 3.47
CA GLN A 238 -16.82 23.87 2.93
C GLN A 238 -15.72 24.87 3.19
N TRP A 239 -15.41 25.69 2.19
CA TRP A 239 -14.46 26.77 2.29
C TRP A 239 -15.19 28.09 2.09
N LEU A 240 -14.95 29.05 2.98
CA LEU A 240 -15.51 30.40 2.92
C LEU A 240 -14.38 31.38 2.64
N LEU A 241 -14.48 32.10 1.53
CA LEU A 241 -13.53 33.13 1.11
C LEU A 241 -14.22 34.49 1.15
N ALA A 242 -13.69 35.44 1.90
CA ALA A 242 -14.20 36.81 1.94
C ALA A 242 -13.31 37.72 1.09
N ALA A 243 -13.93 38.52 0.22
CA ALA A 243 -13.24 39.53 -0.58
C ALA A 243 -13.39 40.93 0.03
N ARG A 244 -12.53 41.86 -0.37
CA ARG A 244 -12.52 43.24 0.18
C ARG A 244 -13.51 44.16 -0.53
N SER A 245 -13.99 43.79 -1.71
CA SER A 245 -15.00 44.53 -2.48
C SER A 245 -15.94 43.58 -3.22
N LEU A 246 -17.09 44.11 -3.66
CA LEU A 246 -18.03 43.38 -4.50
C LEU A 246 -17.38 42.93 -5.82
N GLU A 247 -16.66 43.84 -6.47
CA GLU A 247 -15.97 43.62 -7.75
C GLU A 247 -14.90 42.53 -7.66
N GLU A 248 -14.02 42.59 -6.64
CA GLU A 248 -12.98 41.56 -6.42
C GLU A 248 -13.63 40.18 -6.25
N ALA A 249 -14.75 40.14 -5.56
CA ALA A 249 -15.44 38.90 -5.27
C ALA A 249 -16.20 38.34 -6.49
N ASP A 250 -16.72 39.20 -7.36
CA ASP A 250 -17.35 38.80 -8.62
C ASP A 250 -16.28 38.27 -9.60
N ASP A 251 -15.12 38.92 -9.65
CA ASP A 251 -13.96 38.44 -10.42
C ASP A 251 -13.49 37.06 -9.95
N TRP A 252 -13.30 36.89 -8.63
CA TRP A 252 -12.93 35.59 -8.06
C TRP A 252 -13.99 34.52 -8.32
N GLN A 253 -15.27 34.86 -8.22
CA GLN A 253 -16.35 33.90 -8.50
C GLN A 253 -16.35 33.44 -9.96
N ASN A 254 -16.20 34.37 -10.90
CA ASN A 254 -16.13 34.05 -12.33
C ASN A 254 -14.93 33.15 -12.65
N GLN A 255 -13.74 33.48 -12.11
CA GLN A 255 -12.54 32.64 -12.29
C GLN A 255 -12.72 31.24 -11.72
N LEU A 256 -13.30 31.13 -10.52
CA LEU A 256 -13.57 29.83 -9.88
C LEU A 256 -14.57 29.01 -10.70
N TRP A 257 -15.63 29.62 -11.23
CA TRP A 257 -16.59 28.93 -12.09
C TRP A 257 -15.95 28.42 -13.39
N ASP A 258 -15.13 29.23 -14.06
CA ASP A 258 -14.44 28.82 -15.29
C ASP A 258 -13.48 27.66 -15.03
N LEU A 259 -12.73 27.71 -13.93
CA LEU A 259 -11.83 26.64 -13.51
C LEU A 259 -12.59 25.35 -13.18
N THR A 260 -13.64 25.43 -12.34
CA THR A 260 -14.47 24.28 -11.97
C THR A 260 -15.14 23.66 -13.20
N ARG A 261 -15.64 24.47 -14.13
CA ARG A 261 -16.21 23.99 -15.39
C ARG A 261 -15.17 23.26 -16.24
N SER A 262 -13.99 23.85 -16.43
CA SER A 262 -12.90 23.21 -17.18
C SER A 262 -12.47 21.87 -16.57
N VAL A 263 -12.39 21.80 -15.24
CA VAL A 263 -12.05 20.55 -14.52
C VAL A 263 -13.16 19.51 -14.67
N ASN A 264 -14.43 19.89 -14.52
CA ASN A 264 -15.57 18.98 -14.69
C ASN A 264 -15.70 18.48 -16.14
N ASP A 265 -15.43 19.32 -17.13
CA ASP A 265 -15.37 18.92 -18.54
C ASP A 265 -14.23 17.91 -18.77
N LYS A 266 -13.06 18.11 -18.16
CA LYS A 266 -11.97 17.12 -18.22
C LYS A 266 -12.34 15.81 -17.52
N ILE A 267 -12.95 15.86 -16.33
CA ILE A 267 -13.41 14.68 -15.59
C ILE A 267 -14.45 13.91 -16.39
N SER A 268 -15.39 14.59 -17.05
CA SER A 268 -16.42 13.94 -17.87
C SER A 268 -15.82 13.31 -19.13
N VAL A 269 -14.88 13.99 -19.80
CA VAL A 269 -14.12 13.43 -20.93
C VAL A 269 -13.32 12.20 -20.49
N LEU A 270 -12.67 12.26 -19.32
CA LEU A 270 -11.96 11.11 -18.74
C LEU A 270 -12.93 9.97 -18.45
N ARG A 271 -14.08 10.20 -17.82
CA ARG A 271 -15.11 9.17 -17.58
C ARG A 271 -15.66 8.54 -18.86
N ILE A 272 -15.82 9.33 -19.92
CA ILE A 272 -16.22 8.82 -21.24
C ILE A 272 -15.11 7.93 -21.82
N LYS A 273 -13.84 8.32 -21.67
CA LYS A 273 -12.68 7.51 -22.03
C LYS A 273 -12.57 6.23 -21.19
N GLU A 274 -12.79 6.29 -19.87
CA GLU A 274 -12.83 5.13 -18.97
C GLU A 274 -13.91 4.14 -19.39
N LYS A 275 -15.11 4.63 -19.67
CA LYS A 275 -16.25 3.81 -20.08
C LYS A 275 -16.05 3.18 -21.46
N SER A 276 -15.42 3.89 -22.38
CA SER A 276 -15.14 3.40 -23.74
C SER A 276 -13.93 2.46 -23.80
N ALA A 277 -12.93 2.64 -22.94
CA ALA A 277 -11.71 1.83 -22.90
C ALA A 277 -11.72 0.73 -21.83
N ARG A 278 -12.68 0.74 -20.89
CA ARG A 278 -12.72 -0.10 -19.67
C ARG A 278 -11.45 0.01 -18.82
N ILE A 279 -10.84 1.19 -18.77
CA ILE A 279 -9.64 1.48 -17.98
C ILE A 279 -10.07 2.38 -16.82
N ALA A 280 -9.77 1.99 -15.58
CA ALA A 280 -10.00 2.82 -14.40
C ALA A 280 -9.01 3.99 -14.37
N ALA A 281 -9.48 5.23 -14.25
CA ALA A 281 -8.64 6.41 -14.26
C ALA A 281 -7.67 6.43 -13.08
N GLU A 282 -8.04 5.86 -11.94
CA GLU A 282 -7.15 5.77 -10.78
C GLU A 282 -5.88 4.98 -11.12
N LEU A 283 -6.00 3.90 -11.90
CA LEU A 283 -4.84 3.14 -12.40
C LEU A 283 -4.13 3.87 -13.54
N SER A 284 -4.86 4.55 -14.42
CA SER A 284 -4.26 5.34 -15.50
C SER A 284 -3.43 6.50 -14.96
N ASN A 285 -3.84 7.11 -13.85
CA ASN A 285 -3.15 8.24 -13.22
C ASN A 285 -1.81 7.83 -12.60
N LEU A 286 -1.59 6.53 -12.33
CA LEU A 286 -0.29 6.02 -11.88
C LEU A 286 0.75 5.97 -13.01
N VAL A 287 0.31 6.01 -14.27
CA VAL A 287 1.18 5.94 -15.44
C VAL A 287 1.72 7.33 -15.77
N VAL A 288 2.75 7.73 -15.02
CA VAL A 288 3.48 9.00 -15.25
C VAL A 288 4.52 8.84 -16.37
N TYR A 289 5.22 7.71 -16.37
CA TYR A 289 6.17 7.30 -17.40
C TYR A 289 5.76 5.93 -17.96
N CYS A 290 6.34 5.53 -19.09
CA CYS A 290 6.01 4.29 -19.77
C CYS A 290 4.55 4.25 -20.24
N GLN A 291 4.02 5.37 -20.71
CA GLN A 291 2.69 5.41 -21.33
C GLN A 291 2.70 4.57 -22.61
N ALA A 292 1.95 3.47 -22.60
CA ALA A 292 1.94 2.54 -23.71
C ALA A 292 1.24 3.15 -24.94
N VAL A 293 2.00 3.36 -26.01
CA VAL A 293 1.50 3.81 -27.30
C VAL A 293 1.93 2.85 -28.41
N PRO A 294 1.18 2.75 -29.51
CA PRO A 294 1.65 2.07 -30.71
C PRO A 294 2.95 2.70 -31.21
N PHE A 295 3.86 1.89 -31.75
CA PHE A 295 5.04 2.43 -32.41
C PHE A 295 4.63 3.25 -33.64
N ASP A 296 4.99 4.53 -33.65
CA ASP A 296 4.78 5.45 -34.76
C ASP A 296 6.11 6.05 -35.22
N PRO A 297 6.60 5.69 -36.41
CA PRO A 297 7.88 6.17 -36.91
C PRO A 297 7.86 7.67 -37.27
N THR A 298 6.69 8.25 -37.52
CA THR A 298 6.57 9.68 -37.88
C THR A 298 6.86 10.60 -36.70
N HIS A 299 6.60 10.11 -35.48
CA HIS A 299 6.82 10.84 -34.24
C HIS A 299 8.10 10.44 -33.52
N ALA A 300 8.99 9.64 -34.12
CA ALA A 300 10.20 9.16 -33.44
C ALA A 300 11.13 10.27 -32.90
N GLN A 301 11.08 11.48 -33.47
CA GLN A 301 11.87 12.63 -32.99
C GLN A 301 11.06 13.68 -32.20
N THR A 302 9.74 13.70 -32.38
CA THR A 302 8.82 14.69 -31.79
C THR A 302 7.94 14.11 -30.68
N GLY A 303 7.99 12.78 -30.50
CA GLY A 303 7.20 12.03 -29.53
C GLY A 303 7.57 12.36 -28.10
N SER A 304 6.62 12.11 -27.21
CA SER A 304 6.79 12.42 -25.79
C SER A 304 7.73 11.41 -25.16
N PHE A 305 8.73 11.88 -24.43
CA PHE A 305 9.76 11.04 -23.81
C PHE A 305 9.20 10.03 -22.77
N TYR A 306 8.02 10.32 -22.23
CA TYR A 306 7.33 9.46 -21.26
C TYR A 306 6.49 8.35 -21.92
N GLU A 307 6.36 8.35 -23.24
CA GLU A 307 5.67 7.30 -23.99
C GLU A 307 6.63 6.15 -24.34
N MET A 308 6.07 4.95 -24.49
CA MET A 308 6.82 3.75 -24.85
C MET A 308 6.05 2.84 -25.78
N CYS A 309 6.77 2.00 -26.52
CA CYS A 309 6.16 0.93 -27.31
C CYS A 309 6.58 -0.47 -26.81
N SER A 310 5.73 -1.46 -27.02
CA SER A 310 6.03 -2.87 -26.76
C SER A 310 5.87 -3.70 -28.02
N PHE A 311 6.77 -4.65 -28.26
CA PHE A 311 6.68 -5.57 -29.39
C PHE A 311 7.29 -6.94 -29.09
N VAL A 312 6.87 -7.94 -29.88
CA VAL A 312 7.37 -9.32 -29.80
C VAL A 312 8.68 -9.46 -30.58
N GLU A 313 9.57 -10.33 -30.12
CA GLU A 313 10.94 -10.55 -30.66
C GLU A 313 11.02 -10.61 -32.21
N ASN A 314 10.06 -11.25 -32.88
CA ASN A 314 10.08 -11.46 -34.32
C ASN A 314 9.71 -10.21 -35.15
N LYS A 315 9.38 -9.10 -34.50
CA LYS A 315 9.10 -7.82 -35.15
C LYS A 315 10.33 -6.90 -35.25
N LEU A 316 11.48 -7.28 -34.65
CA LEU A 316 12.66 -6.41 -34.58
C LEU A 316 13.05 -5.84 -35.94
N ASP A 317 13.33 -6.69 -36.93
CA ASP A 317 13.88 -6.25 -38.23
C ASP A 317 12.95 -5.26 -38.93
N ARG A 318 11.63 -5.54 -38.92
CA ARG A 318 10.61 -4.64 -39.50
C ARG A 318 10.52 -3.30 -38.78
N LEU A 319 10.83 -3.25 -37.49
CA LEU A 319 10.81 -2.00 -36.72
C LEU A 319 12.09 -1.21 -36.91
N ILE A 320 13.24 -1.87 -37.03
CA ILE A 320 14.52 -1.24 -37.40
C ILE A 320 14.38 -0.53 -38.74
N GLU A 321 13.81 -1.20 -39.76
CA GLU A 321 13.53 -0.60 -41.07
C GLU A 321 12.64 0.65 -40.99
N LYS A 322 11.75 0.70 -39.99
CA LYS A 322 10.86 1.84 -39.75
C LYS A 322 11.47 2.92 -38.84
N GLY A 323 12.73 2.80 -38.42
CA GLY A 323 13.39 3.84 -37.61
C GLY A 323 13.30 3.64 -36.10
N LEU A 324 13.18 2.39 -35.63
CA LEU A 324 13.20 2.07 -34.20
C LEU A 324 14.43 2.61 -33.47
N VAL A 325 15.60 2.61 -34.11
CA VAL A 325 16.84 3.11 -33.50
C VAL A 325 16.72 4.59 -33.16
N SER A 326 16.14 5.39 -34.07
CA SER A 326 15.88 6.82 -33.82
C SER A 326 14.86 7.05 -32.71
N PHE A 327 13.80 6.23 -32.67
CA PHE A 327 12.80 6.26 -31.61
C PHE A 327 13.44 5.98 -30.23
N ASN A 328 14.32 4.99 -30.15
CA ASN A 328 15.00 4.58 -28.92
C ASN A 328 15.96 5.63 -28.35
N ILE A 329 16.27 6.71 -29.07
CA ILE A 329 17.08 7.81 -28.53
C ILE A 329 16.28 8.62 -27.48
N ARG A 330 14.95 8.68 -27.62
CA ARG A 330 14.08 9.53 -26.79
C ARG A 330 13.01 8.79 -26.00
N GLN A 331 12.59 7.63 -26.50
CA GLN A 331 11.45 6.88 -25.97
C GLN A 331 11.85 5.45 -25.63
N LEU A 332 11.14 4.85 -24.69
CA LEU A 332 11.43 3.49 -24.25
C LEU A 332 10.78 2.44 -25.17
N SER A 333 11.45 1.32 -25.30
CA SER A 333 10.95 0.15 -26.03
C SER A 333 11.10 -1.11 -25.19
N ARG A 334 10.05 -1.94 -25.22
CA ARG A 334 10.02 -3.25 -24.57
C ARG A 334 9.89 -4.36 -25.59
N VAL A 335 10.79 -5.32 -25.53
CA VAL A 335 10.75 -6.54 -26.32
C VAL A 335 10.42 -7.72 -25.43
N TYR A 336 9.55 -8.62 -25.87
CA TYR A 336 9.16 -9.80 -25.08
C TYR A 336 9.11 -11.07 -25.94
N PRO A 337 9.23 -12.26 -25.30
CA PRO A 337 9.26 -13.52 -26.03
C PRO A 337 7.94 -13.79 -26.76
N HIS A 338 8.01 -14.47 -27.91
CA HIS A 338 6.81 -14.90 -28.62
C HIS A 338 6.02 -15.95 -27.82
N GLY A 339 4.68 -15.85 -27.81
CA GLY A 339 3.80 -16.74 -27.02
C GLY A 339 3.87 -18.23 -27.38
N SER A 340 4.44 -18.59 -28.53
CA SER A 340 4.70 -19.99 -28.90
C SER A 340 5.84 -20.63 -28.09
N ARG A 341 6.62 -19.85 -27.34
CA ARG A 341 7.70 -20.33 -26.45
C ARG A 341 7.12 -20.87 -25.15
N ILE A 342 6.27 -21.90 -25.25
CA ILE A 342 5.57 -22.55 -24.12
C ILE A 342 6.58 -23.17 -23.15
N THR A 343 7.75 -23.59 -23.65
CA THR A 343 8.88 -24.09 -22.84
C THR A 343 9.64 -23.00 -22.09
N SER A 344 9.20 -21.74 -22.16
CA SER A 344 9.89 -20.59 -21.57
C SER A 344 11.31 -20.33 -22.10
N ALA A 345 11.67 -20.88 -23.27
CA ALA A 345 12.98 -20.63 -23.89
C ALA A 345 13.15 -19.16 -24.30
N ASN A 346 14.30 -18.57 -24.03
CA ASN A 346 14.61 -17.18 -24.37
C ASN A 346 15.02 -16.99 -25.83
N TYR A 347 14.83 -15.77 -26.33
CA TYR A 347 15.40 -15.31 -27.60
C TYR A 347 16.80 -14.72 -27.36
N ASN A 348 17.58 -14.54 -28.42
CA ASN A 348 18.89 -13.90 -28.31
C ASN A 348 18.71 -12.40 -28.04
N PRO A 349 19.19 -11.85 -26.89
CA PRO A 349 18.99 -10.44 -26.55
C PRO A 349 19.94 -9.50 -27.30
N ILE A 350 21.05 -10.00 -27.83
CA ILE A 350 22.11 -9.18 -28.45
C ILE A 350 21.58 -8.29 -29.59
N PRO A 351 20.79 -8.79 -30.57
CA PRO A 351 20.23 -7.94 -31.63
C PRO A 351 19.32 -6.83 -31.09
N MET A 352 18.60 -7.09 -30.00
CA MET A 352 17.69 -6.10 -29.39
C MET A 352 18.48 -4.97 -28.75
N TRP A 353 19.53 -5.29 -27.99
CA TRP A 353 20.42 -4.29 -27.39
C TRP A 353 21.17 -3.50 -28.45
N ASN A 354 21.64 -4.15 -29.52
CA ASN A 354 22.29 -3.47 -30.65
C ASN A 354 21.35 -2.47 -31.36
N ALA A 355 20.03 -2.68 -31.31
CA ALA A 355 19.03 -1.75 -31.82
C ALA A 355 18.61 -0.65 -30.81
N GLY A 356 19.25 -0.60 -29.64
CA GLY A 356 18.94 0.37 -28.58
C GLY A 356 17.67 0.03 -27.78
N CYS A 357 17.21 -1.21 -27.80
CA CYS A 357 16.04 -1.59 -27.00
C CYS A 357 16.39 -1.62 -25.50
N HIS A 358 15.56 -0.98 -24.67
CA HIS A 358 15.84 -0.77 -23.25
C HIS A 358 15.37 -1.93 -22.38
N MET A 359 14.14 -2.38 -22.61
CA MET A 359 13.49 -3.42 -21.81
C MET A 359 13.41 -4.73 -22.61
N VAL A 360 14.53 -5.44 -22.69
CA VAL A 360 14.63 -6.74 -23.34
C VAL A 360 14.20 -7.81 -22.33
N ALA A 361 12.91 -8.11 -22.30
CA ALA A 361 12.31 -9.02 -21.31
C ALA A 361 12.65 -10.48 -21.65
N LEU A 362 13.24 -11.18 -20.68
CA LEU A 362 13.62 -12.59 -20.72
C LEU A 362 12.88 -13.35 -19.60
N ASN A 363 12.76 -14.67 -19.78
CA ASN A 363 12.25 -15.62 -18.80
C ASN A 363 13.37 -15.97 -17.81
N TYR A 364 13.39 -15.29 -16.66
CA TYR A 364 14.43 -15.44 -15.62
C TYR A 364 14.43 -16.84 -14.98
N GLN A 365 13.34 -17.59 -15.08
CA GLN A 365 13.24 -18.96 -14.60
C GLN A 365 14.02 -19.96 -15.45
N THR A 366 14.44 -19.58 -16.66
CA THR A 366 15.11 -20.48 -17.63
C THR A 366 16.61 -20.21 -17.62
N GLY A 367 17.41 -21.17 -17.17
CA GLY A 367 18.89 -21.09 -17.20
C GLY A 367 19.48 -21.40 -18.58
N ASP A 368 19.00 -20.74 -19.63
CA ASP A 368 19.55 -20.87 -20.98
C ASP A 368 20.59 -19.77 -21.28
N LYS A 369 21.36 -19.95 -22.36
CA LYS A 369 22.47 -19.04 -22.74
C LYS A 369 22.13 -17.53 -22.74
N PRO A 370 20.89 -17.10 -23.09
CA PRO A 370 20.47 -15.69 -22.98
C PRO A 370 20.43 -15.08 -21.58
N MET A 371 20.31 -15.88 -20.52
CA MET A 371 20.38 -15.45 -19.11
C MET A 371 21.82 -15.48 -18.60
#